data_AF-A0A229TVG8-F1
#
_entry.id   AF-A0A229TVG8-F1
#
_cell.length_a   1.000
_cell.length_b   1.000
_cell.length_c   1.000
_cell.angle_alpha   90.00
_cell.angle_beta   90.00
_cell.angle_gamma   90.00
#
_symmetry.space_group_name_H-M   'P 1'
#
loop_
_entity.id
_entity.type
_entity.pdbx_description
1 polymer ?
#
loop_
_entity_poly.entity_id
_entity_poly.type
_entity_poly.pdbx_seq_one_letter_code
_entity_poly.pdbx_strand_id
1 'polypeptide(L)'
;MHQGLVHAPLPQVRDLVLSTAFSASATPLRVRKDAAQGWIEARGQWWWCGRVEVHEHAAGARVVYRIYNVATGLAGRLVPVTVARGHRGPGPLLAELGERLGCRTELL
;
A
#
# COMPACT_ATOMS: atom_id res chain seq x y z
N MET A 1 -9.43 -5.14 3.22
CA MET A 1 -8.07 -5.52 2.75
C MET A 1 -8.17 -5.67 1.26
N HIS A 2 -7.25 -5.08 0.50
CA HIS A 2 -7.27 -5.14 -0.96
C HIS A 2 -5.99 -5.80 -1.44
N GLN A 3 -6.09 -6.61 -2.49
CA GLN A 3 -4.97 -7.37 -3.01
C GLN A 3 -4.87 -7.14 -4.52
N GLY A 4 -3.67 -7.30 -5.05
CA GLY A 4 -3.45 -7.33 -6.48
C GLY A 4 -2.27 -8.22 -6.85
N LEU A 5 -2.31 -8.69 -8.09
CA LEU A 5 -1.25 -9.46 -8.72
C LEU A 5 -0.48 -8.56 -9.69
N VAL A 6 0.84 -8.66 -9.64
CA VAL A 6 1.76 -8.03 -10.58
C VAL A 6 2.52 -9.15 -11.28
N HIS A 7 2.37 -9.26 -12.60
CA HIS A 7 2.98 -10.30 -13.42
C HIS A 7 4.45 -9.97 -13.72
N ALA A 8 5.25 -9.83 -12.66
CA ALA A 8 6.68 -9.54 -12.71
C ALA A 8 7.43 -10.24 -11.54
N PRO A 9 8.76 -10.41 -11.64
CA PRO A 9 9.55 -11.06 -10.60
C PRO A 9 9.44 -10.35 -9.24
N LEU A 10 9.26 -11.14 -8.17
CA LEU A 10 9.14 -10.65 -6.79
C LEU A 10 10.21 -9.62 -6.38
N PRO A 11 11.52 -9.82 -6.65
CA PRO A 11 12.54 -8.85 -6.25
C PRO A 11 12.32 -7.47 -6.87
N GLN A 12 11.95 -7.42 -8.17
CA GLN A 12 11.73 -6.17 -8.89
C GLN A 12 10.49 -5.44 -8.35
N VAL A 13 9.39 -6.17 -8.13
CA VAL A 13 8.17 -5.61 -7.58
C VAL A 13 8.40 -5.10 -6.16
N ARG A 14 9.10 -5.87 -5.32
CA ARG A 14 9.43 -5.48 -3.95
C ARG A 14 10.27 -4.20 -3.92
N ASP A 15 11.35 -4.15 -4.67
CA ASP A 15 12.25 -2.99 -4.68
C ASP A 15 11.53 -1.74 -5.18
N LEU A 16 10.66 -1.89 -6.18
CA LEU A 16 9.85 -0.80 -6.69
C LEU A 16 8.81 -0.33 -5.65
N VAL A 17 8.04 -1.24 -5.05
CA VAL A 17 7.07 -0.88 -4.00
C VAL A 17 7.76 -0.19 -2.81
N LEU A 18 8.90 -0.69 -2.36
CA LEU A 18 9.63 -0.11 -1.21
C LEU A 18 10.26 1.25 -1.52
N SER A 19 10.39 1.63 -2.79
CA SER A 19 10.94 2.92 -3.22
C SER A 19 9.87 3.94 -3.61
N THR A 20 8.71 3.51 -4.10
CA THR A 20 7.66 4.42 -4.61
C THR A 20 6.39 4.46 -3.76
N ALA A 21 6.12 3.45 -2.93
CA ALA A 21 4.88 3.49 -2.14
C ALA A 21 4.91 4.70 -1.19
N PHE A 22 3.82 5.47 -1.24
CA PHE A 22 3.58 6.68 -0.45
C PHE A 22 4.48 7.89 -0.78
N SER A 23 5.36 7.83 -1.78
CA SER A 23 6.24 8.95 -2.14
C SER A 23 5.51 10.14 -2.76
N ALA A 24 4.34 9.92 -3.38
CA ALA A 24 3.51 10.97 -3.98
C ALA A 24 2.46 11.59 -3.03
N SER A 25 2.56 11.35 -1.72
CA SER A 25 1.59 11.88 -0.76
C SER A 25 1.73 13.40 -0.59
N ALA A 26 0.62 14.13 -0.75
CA ALA A 26 0.55 15.57 -0.46
C ALA A 26 0.63 15.90 1.04
N THR A 27 0.37 14.91 1.91
CA THR A 27 0.47 15.06 3.37
C THR A 27 1.81 14.51 3.86
N PRO A 28 2.45 15.15 4.87
CA PRO A 28 3.62 14.57 5.54
C PRO A 28 3.30 13.20 6.15
N LEU A 29 4.05 12.18 5.76
CA LEU A 29 3.91 10.81 6.28
C LEU A 29 5.20 10.37 6.97
N ARG A 30 5.07 9.69 8.11
CA ARG A 30 6.16 8.92 8.71
C ARG A 30 6.18 7.53 8.08
N VAL A 31 7.20 7.27 7.27
CA VAL A 31 7.36 6.01 6.55
C VAL A 31 8.34 5.10 7.28
N ARG A 32 7.97 3.82 7.40
CA ARG A 32 8.83 2.72 7.85
C ARG A 32 8.82 1.64 6.79
N LYS A 33 9.96 1.01 6.56
CA LYS A 33 10.08 -0.11 5.63
C LYS A 33 10.95 -1.20 6.21
N ASP A 34 10.66 -2.44 5.80
CA ASP A 34 11.44 -3.62 6.09
C ASP A 34 11.66 -4.37 4.78
N ALA A 35 12.89 -4.31 4.27
CA ALA A 35 13.25 -4.95 3.02
C ALA A 35 13.33 -6.48 3.16
N ALA A 36 13.70 -6.98 4.35
CA ALA A 36 13.79 -8.41 4.61
C ALA A 36 12.40 -9.05 4.62
N GLN A 37 11.43 -8.37 5.24
CA GLN A 37 10.04 -8.83 5.30
C GLN A 37 9.17 -8.33 4.13
N GLY A 38 9.70 -7.50 3.23
CA GLY A 38 9.02 -7.06 2.01
C GLY A 38 7.81 -6.16 2.24
N TRP A 39 7.87 -5.25 3.23
CA TRP A 39 6.76 -4.34 3.49
C TRP A 39 7.20 -2.89 3.72
N ILE A 40 6.27 -1.98 3.44
CA ILE A 40 6.37 -0.54 3.69
C ILE A 40 5.08 -0.05 4.33
N GLU A 41 5.20 0.71 5.41
CA GLU A 41 4.12 1.28 6.19
C GLU A 41 4.29 2.79 6.25
N ALA A 42 3.22 3.53 5.99
CA ALA A 42 3.17 4.96 6.19
C ALA A 42 2.11 5.30 7.24
N ARG A 43 2.51 6.15 8.19
CA ARG A 43 1.61 6.75 9.19
C ARG A 43 1.48 8.22 8.93
N GLY A 44 0.25 8.68 8.83
CA GLY A 44 -0.08 10.05 8.51
C GLY A 44 -1.34 10.45 9.23
N GLN A 45 -1.52 11.76 9.38
CA GLN A 45 -2.63 12.28 10.17
C GLN A 45 -2.59 11.70 11.61
N TRP A 46 -3.61 11.99 12.39
CA TRP A 46 -3.73 11.49 13.76
C TRP A 46 -4.35 10.07 13.85
N TRP A 47 -4.81 9.53 12.72
CA TRP A 47 -5.62 8.31 12.69
C TRP A 47 -5.20 7.28 11.64
N TRP A 48 -4.44 7.65 10.60
CA TRP A 48 -4.27 6.81 9.41
C TRP A 48 -2.93 6.06 9.41
N CYS A 49 -2.99 4.78 9.08
CA CYS A 49 -1.84 3.94 8.81
C CYS A 49 -2.12 3.08 7.56
N GLY A 50 -1.33 3.25 6.51
CA GLY A 50 -1.36 2.41 5.32
C GLY A 50 -0.15 1.49 5.29
N ARG A 51 -0.36 0.20 5.04
CA ARG A 51 0.70 -0.80 4.86
C ARG A 51 0.57 -1.50 3.52
N VAL A 52 1.69 -1.61 2.82
CA VAL A 52 1.85 -2.41 1.61
C VAL A 52 2.81 -3.54 1.91
N GLU A 53 2.41 -4.76 1.59
CA GLU A 53 3.25 -5.95 1.73
C GLU A 53 3.36 -6.62 0.35
N VAL A 54 4.55 -7.10 0.01
CA VAL A 54 4.80 -7.82 -1.24
C VAL A 54 5.15 -9.26 -0.92
N HIS A 55 4.37 -10.18 -1.46
CA HIS A 55 4.47 -11.62 -1.22
C HIS A 55 4.73 -12.36 -2.53
N GLU A 56 5.32 -13.54 -2.42
CA GLU A 56 5.49 -14.43 -3.57
C GLU A 56 4.12 -14.92 -4.10
N HIS A 57 4.04 -15.09 -5.42
CA HIS A 57 2.89 -15.67 -6.10
C HIS A 57 3.36 -16.50 -7.29
N ALA A 58 2.69 -17.60 -7.61
CA ALA A 58 3.10 -18.50 -8.69
C ALA A 58 3.24 -17.79 -10.07
N ALA A 59 2.43 -16.75 -10.30
CA ALA A 59 2.43 -15.95 -11.52
C ALA A 59 3.26 -14.64 -11.43
N GLY A 60 3.95 -14.37 -10.31
CA GLY A 60 4.71 -13.13 -10.12
C GLY A 60 4.75 -12.69 -8.65
N ALA A 61 4.22 -11.52 -8.37
CA ALA A 61 4.20 -10.95 -7.02
C ALA A 61 2.79 -10.52 -6.60
N ARG A 62 2.40 -10.91 -5.39
CA ARG A 62 1.14 -10.47 -4.78
C ARG A 62 1.39 -9.24 -3.92
N VAL A 63 0.74 -8.13 -4.24
CA VAL A 63 0.77 -6.89 -3.48
C VAL A 63 -0.48 -6.81 -2.61
N VAL A 64 -0.29 -6.69 -1.30
CA VAL A 64 -1.35 -6.60 -0.31
C VAL A 64 -1.37 -5.20 0.27
N TYR A 65 -2.52 -4.52 0.17
CA TYR A 65 -2.73 -3.18 0.70
C TYR A 65 -3.72 -3.18 1.85
N ARG A 66 -3.30 -2.65 3.00
CA ARG A 66 -4.09 -2.58 4.23
C ARG A 66 -4.10 -1.15 4.75
N ILE A 67 -5.26 -0.73 5.26
CA ILE A 67 -5.43 0.53 5.97
C ILE A 67 -5.92 0.20 7.37
N TYR A 68 -5.31 0.85 8.36
CA TYR A 68 -5.64 0.73 9.76
C TYR A 68 -6.02 2.10 10.30
N ASN A 69 -7.04 2.11 11.16
CA ASN A 69 -7.32 3.24 12.04
C ASN A 69 -6.50 3.07 13.32
N VAL A 70 -5.54 3.96 13.55
CA VAL A 70 -4.69 3.97 14.75
C VAL A 70 -5.19 4.92 15.83
N ALA A 71 -6.28 5.67 15.57
CA ALA A 71 -6.89 6.53 16.57
C ALA A 71 -7.63 5.71 17.63
N THR A 72 -7.55 6.16 18.88
CA THR A 72 -8.17 5.52 20.04
C THR A 72 -9.32 6.36 20.60
N GLY A 73 -10.13 5.76 21.48
CA GLY A 73 -11.22 6.44 22.17
C GLY A 73 -12.35 6.93 21.26
N LEU A 74 -13.02 8.00 21.69
CA LEU A 74 -14.14 8.63 20.96
C LEU A 74 -13.74 9.10 19.56
N ALA A 75 -12.53 9.64 19.42
CA ALA A 75 -12.02 10.13 18.14
C ALA A 75 -11.89 8.99 17.12
N GLY A 76 -11.42 7.81 17.54
CA GLY A 76 -11.36 6.62 16.69
C GLY A 76 -12.72 6.15 16.18
N ARG A 77 -13.79 6.31 16.98
CA ARG A 77 -15.18 5.96 16.56
C ARG A 77 -15.73 6.91 15.49
N LEU A 78 -15.23 8.14 15.42
CA LEU A 78 -15.70 9.15 14.46
C LEU A 78 -15.00 9.06 13.09
N VAL A 79 -13.81 8.45 13.04
CA VAL A 79 -12.99 8.32 11.80
C VAL A 79 -13.78 7.80 10.59
N PRO A 80 -14.61 6.73 10.68
CA PRO A 80 -15.37 6.22 9.54
C PRO A 80 -16.31 7.25 8.91
N VAL A 81 -16.82 8.18 9.73
CA VAL A 81 -17.85 9.15 9.34
C VAL A 81 -17.22 10.45 8.82
N THR A 82 -16.06 10.83 9.36
CA THR A 82 -15.44 12.13 9.09
C THR A 82 -14.39 12.09 7.99
N VAL A 83 -13.53 11.07 7.98
CA VAL A 83 -12.27 11.10 7.20
C VAL A 83 -11.98 9.82 6.42
N ALA A 84 -12.69 8.71 6.69
CA ALA A 84 -12.46 7.46 5.97
C ALA A 84 -13.09 7.40 4.56
N ARG A 85 -14.00 8.33 4.22
CA ARG A 85 -14.66 8.40 2.91
C ARG A 85 -13.72 8.99 1.87
N GLY A 86 -12.89 8.15 1.24
CA GLY A 86 -12.02 8.58 0.15
C GLY A 86 -10.73 7.78 -0.01
N HIS A 87 -10.46 6.81 0.85
CA HIS A 87 -9.28 5.96 0.66
C HIS A 87 -9.42 5.10 -0.59
N ARG A 88 -8.59 5.41 -1.58
CA ARG A 88 -8.45 4.61 -2.79
C ARG A 88 -7.77 3.30 -2.43
N GLY A 89 -8.26 2.21 -3.00
CA GLY A 89 -7.61 0.90 -2.93
C GLY A 89 -6.25 0.89 -3.67
N PRO A 90 -5.63 -0.29 -3.86
CA PRO A 90 -4.31 -0.43 -4.44
C PRO A 90 -4.26 -0.10 -5.94
N GLY A 91 -5.40 0.19 -6.59
CA GLY A 91 -5.50 0.46 -8.02
C GLY A 91 -4.44 1.43 -8.56
N PRO A 92 -4.26 2.64 -7.99
CA PRO A 92 -3.24 3.58 -8.45
C PRO A 92 -1.81 3.03 -8.32
N LEU A 93 -1.52 2.29 -7.25
CA LEU A 93 -0.21 1.66 -7.06
C LEU A 93 0.00 0.55 -8.10
N LEU A 94 -1.00 -0.31 -8.34
CA LEU A 94 -0.92 -1.38 -9.34
C LEU A 94 -0.79 -0.83 -10.76
N ALA A 95 -1.44 0.29 -11.07
CA ALA A 95 -1.28 0.97 -12.34
C ALA A 95 0.15 1.49 -12.51
N GLU A 96 0.70 2.18 -11.51
CA GLU A 96 2.09 2.66 -11.53
C GLU A 96 3.10 1.51 -11.66
N LEU A 97 2.89 0.39 -10.95
CA LEU A 97 3.73 -0.80 -11.07
C LEU A 97 3.66 -1.41 -12.47
N GLY A 98 2.46 -1.51 -13.05
CA GLY A 98 2.26 -2.00 -14.41
C GLY A 98 2.97 -1.16 -15.47
N GLU A 99 2.84 0.17 -15.37
CA GLU A 99 3.52 1.11 -16.27
C GLU A 99 5.04 1.04 -16.17
N ARG A 100 5.59 1.09 -14.94
CA ARG A 100 7.05 1.12 -14.73
C ARG A 100 7.73 -0.20 -15.06
N LEU A 101 7.05 -1.32 -14.85
CA LEU A 101 7.60 -2.66 -15.13
C LEU A 101 7.21 -3.18 -16.53
N GLY A 102 6.37 -2.45 -17.27
CA GLY A 102 5.85 -2.90 -18.57
C GLY A 102 5.07 -4.21 -18.47
N CYS A 103 4.34 -4.44 -17.38
CA CYS A 103 3.71 -5.73 -17.07
C CYS A 103 2.20 -5.59 -16.80
N ARG A 104 1.50 -6.72 -16.89
CA ARG A 104 0.08 -6.80 -16.54
C ARG A 104 -0.10 -6.78 -15.02
N THR A 105 -1.12 -6.07 -14.55
CA THR A 105 -1.54 -6.07 -13.15
C THR A 105 -3.03 -6.36 -13.02
N GLU A 106 -3.42 -7.00 -11.91
CA GLU A 106 -4.80 -7.44 -11.66
C GLU A 106 -5.19 -7.14 -10.22
N LEU A 107 -6.46 -6.84 -10.01
CA LEU A 107 -7.05 -6.83 -8.67
C LEU A 107 -7.52 -8.24 -8.33
N LEU A 108 -7.27 -8.66 -7.09
CA LEU A 108 -7.69 -9.96 -6.54
C LEU A 108 -8.83 -9.78 -5.52
#